data_AF-A0A972XMT8-F1
#
_entry.id   AF-A0A972XMT8-F1
#
_cell.length_a   1.000
_cell.length_b   1.000
_cell.length_c   1.000
_cell.angle_alpha   90.00
_cell.angle_beta   90.00
_cell.angle_gamma   90.00
#
_symmetry.space_group_name_H-M   'P 1'
#
loop_
_entity.id
_entity.type
_entity.pdbx_description
1 polymer ?
#
loop_
_entity_poly.entity_id
_entity_poly.type
_entity_poly.pdbx_seq_one_letter_code
_entity_poly.pdbx_strand_id
1 'polypeptide(L)'
;MNKHIKIIVWGLIILASCDSKKKESINQPASTAAQEIKLTAEQKQNAGINLGEIIQHEMGEEVKCAGLVDVPPVSVASVSLPIAGYVKSTFELLPGKKVSKGQVLATINSLDYIQMQQEYLQAVSALGLSNVEKSRQQVLNNEEVGSKKKLQQAEVDQVNLQTQVKALGLKLEVIGCDM
;
A
#
# COMPACT_ATOMS: atom_id res chain seq x y z
N MET A 1 -25.95 43.64 -4.36
CA MET A 1 -26.64 44.27 -5.51
C MET A 1 -25.98 45.61 -5.83
N ASN A 2 -25.12 45.59 -6.86
CA ASN A 2 -25.04 46.61 -7.92
C ASN A 2 -24.58 48.04 -7.58
N LYS A 3 -23.39 48.24 -7.00
CA LYS A 3 -22.71 49.56 -7.08
C LYS A 3 -21.19 49.55 -7.26
N HIS A 4 -20.49 48.51 -6.83
CA HIS A 4 -19.03 48.42 -7.01
C HIS A 4 -18.58 47.97 -8.41
N ILE A 5 -19.50 47.46 -9.23
CA ILE A 5 -19.22 47.05 -10.62
C ILE A 5 -18.99 48.25 -11.56
N LYS A 6 -19.34 49.48 -11.14
CA LYS A 6 -19.08 50.71 -11.89
C LYS A 6 -17.72 51.37 -11.53
N ILE A 7 -17.03 50.89 -10.50
CA ILE A 7 -15.77 51.49 -10.01
C ILE A 7 -14.53 50.80 -10.61
N ILE A 8 -14.65 49.53 -11.00
CA ILE A 8 -13.58 48.80 -11.71
C ILE A 8 -13.48 49.21 -13.20
N VAL A 9 -14.52 49.89 -13.73
CA VAL A 9 -14.58 50.38 -15.12
C VAL A 9 -13.91 51.77 -15.29
N TRP A 10 -13.41 52.39 -14.22
CA TRP A 10 -12.84 53.75 -14.25
C TRP A 10 -11.38 53.84 -13.75
N GLY A 11 -10.66 52.71 -13.74
CA GLY A 11 -9.29 52.62 -13.21
C GLY A 11 -8.22 52.12 -14.18
N LEU A 12 -8.54 51.90 -15.46
CA LEU A 12 -7.61 51.29 -16.42
C LEU A 12 -7.30 52.16 -17.64
N ILE A 13 -7.40 53.47 -17.49
CA ILE A 13 -6.93 54.47 -18.46
C ILE A 13 -6.04 55.43 -17.67
N ILE A 14 -4.88 55.76 -18.26
CA ILE A 14 -3.76 56.56 -17.74
C ILE A 14 -2.61 55.68 -17.21
N LEU A 15 -1.75 55.21 -18.14
CA LEU A 15 -0.39 55.72 -18.29
C LEU A 15 0.35 54.93 -19.36
N ALA A 16 0.36 55.51 -20.56
CA ALA A 16 1.41 55.27 -21.54
C ALA A 16 2.70 55.93 -21.02
N SER A 17 3.77 55.16 -20.86
CA SER A 17 5.13 55.68 -20.93
C SER A 17 6.00 54.71 -21.69
N CYS A 18 6.59 55.24 -22.76
CA CYS A 18 7.33 54.56 -23.79
C CYS A 18 8.76 54.30 -23.30
N ASP A 19 9.26 53.07 -23.44
CA ASP A 19 10.70 52.82 -23.46
C ASP A 19 11.05 52.07 -24.75
N SER A 20 12.10 52.54 -25.39
CA SER A 20 12.39 52.32 -26.80
C SER A 20 13.53 51.34 -26.98
N LYS A 21 13.30 50.31 -27.82
CA LYS A 21 14.18 49.75 -28.88
C LYS A 21 14.14 48.22 -28.93
N LYS A 22 13.48 47.69 -29.97
CA LYS A 22 14.05 47.05 -31.18
C LYS A 22 13.06 46.00 -31.71
N LYS A 23 12.48 46.29 -32.88
CA LYS A 23 11.58 45.41 -33.65
C LYS A 23 12.38 44.48 -34.55
N GLU A 24 12.03 43.20 -34.55
CA GLU A 24 12.05 42.32 -35.73
C GLU A 24 10.72 41.54 -35.76
N SER A 25 10.23 41.35 -36.99
CA SER A 25 8.97 40.76 -37.51
C SER A 25 8.23 39.73 -36.64
N ILE A 26 6.90 39.55 -36.69
CA ILE A 26 6.09 39.11 -37.84
C ILE A 26 4.60 39.47 -37.62
N ASN A 27 3.94 39.73 -38.75
CA ASN A 27 2.57 40.18 -38.99
C ASN A 27 1.44 39.53 -38.16
N GLN A 28 0.53 40.38 -37.68
CA GLN A 28 -0.84 40.01 -37.29
C GLN A 28 -1.61 39.51 -38.53
N PRO A 29 -2.44 38.45 -38.41
CA PRO A 29 -3.40 38.11 -39.44
C PRO A 29 -4.48 39.19 -39.51
N ALA A 30 -4.56 39.84 -40.66
CA ALA A 30 -5.62 40.75 -41.01
C ALA A 30 -6.97 40.02 -40.98
N SER A 31 -7.97 40.71 -40.44
CA SER A 31 -9.38 40.35 -40.56
C SER A 31 -9.75 40.21 -42.05
N THR A 32 -9.94 38.97 -42.51
CA THR A 32 -10.51 38.70 -43.83
C THR A 32 -12.00 39.00 -43.76
N ALA A 33 -12.39 40.20 -44.20
CA ALA A 33 -13.76 40.49 -44.55
C ALA A 33 -14.24 39.42 -45.54
N ALA A 34 -15.41 38.82 -45.29
CA ALA A 34 -16.00 37.81 -46.16
C ALA A 34 -16.14 38.37 -47.58
N GLN A 35 -15.30 37.90 -48.50
CA GLN A 35 -15.40 38.20 -49.92
C GLN A 35 -16.50 37.32 -50.52
N GLU A 36 -17.74 37.81 -50.48
CA GLU A 36 -18.84 37.16 -51.19
C GLU A 36 -18.76 37.47 -52.69
N ILE A 37 -18.54 36.44 -53.50
CA ILE A 37 -18.53 36.54 -54.96
C ILE A 37 -19.96 36.35 -55.47
N LYS A 38 -20.53 37.37 -56.11
CA LYS A 38 -21.87 37.32 -56.73
C LYS A 38 -21.74 36.93 -58.20
N LEU A 39 -22.33 35.78 -58.56
CA LEU A 39 -22.37 35.26 -59.94
C LEU A 39 -23.76 35.46 -60.53
N THR A 40 -23.82 35.80 -61.83
CA THR A 40 -25.08 35.83 -62.58
C THR A 40 -25.51 34.42 -63.03
N ALA A 41 -26.80 34.22 -63.30
CA ALA A 41 -27.35 32.89 -63.61
C ALA A 41 -26.66 32.21 -64.80
N GLU A 42 -26.29 32.99 -65.83
CA GLU A 42 -25.58 32.50 -67.02
C GLU A 42 -24.13 32.10 -66.71
N GLN A 43 -23.46 32.82 -65.81
CA GLN A 43 -22.10 32.49 -65.36
C GLN A 43 -22.09 31.22 -64.49
N LYS A 44 -23.11 31.01 -63.67
CA LYS A 44 -23.28 29.78 -62.87
C LYS A 44 -23.49 28.56 -63.78
N GLN A 45 -24.29 28.71 -64.84
CA GLN A 45 -24.59 27.63 -65.78
C GLN A 45 -23.39 27.29 -66.67
N ASN A 46 -22.69 28.29 -67.20
CA ASN A 46 -21.48 28.07 -68.02
C ASN A 46 -20.31 27.50 -67.22
N ALA A 47 -20.22 27.82 -65.93
CA ALA A 47 -19.18 27.29 -65.04
C ALA A 47 -19.52 25.91 -64.44
N GLY A 48 -20.72 25.35 -64.70
CA GLY A 48 -21.11 24.03 -64.23
C GLY A 48 -21.21 23.88 -62.70
N ILE A 49 -21.50 24.97 -61.98
CA ILE A 49 -21.46 24.98 -60.51
C ILE A 49 -22.74 24.36 -59.95
N ASN A 50 -22.61 23.14 -59.44
CA ASN A 50 -23.66 22.43 -58.71
C ASN A 50 -23.46 22.61 -57.20
N LEU A 51 -24.53 22.94 -56.50
CA LEU A 51 -24.55 23.04 -55.04
C LEU A 51 -24.98 21.68 -54.48
N GLY A 52 -24.18 21.11 -53.60
CA GLY A 52 -24.57 19.94 -52.78
C GLY A 52 -25.07 20.40 -51.41
N GLU A 53 -26.00 19.66 -50.82
CA GLU A 53 -26.39 19.86 -49.43
C GLU A 53 -25.29 19.37 -48.48
N ILE A 54 -25.13 20.03 -47.33
CA ILE A 54 -24.17 19.62 -46.31
C ILE A 54 -24.73 18.38 -45.62
N ILE A 55 -24.15 17.22 -45.90
CA ILE A 55 -24.55 15.94 -45.29
C ILE A 55 -23.52 15.56 -44.23
N GLN A 56 -23.98 15.38 -43.00
CA GLN A 56 -23.15 14.92 -41.90
C GLN A 56 -22.96 13.40 -42.00
N HIS A 57 -21.73 12.95 -42.20
CA HIS A 57 -21.38 11.53 -42.26
C HIS A 57 -20.70 11.11 -40.96
N GLU A 58 -21.13 9.98 -40.39
CA GLU A 58 -20.39 9.34 -39.31
C GLU A 58 -19.13 8.69 -39.89
N MET A 59 -17.98 9.31 -39.60
CA MET A 59 -16.68 8.72 -39.89
C MET A 59 -16.18 8.02 -38.62
N GLY A 60 -16.06 6.71 -38.66
CA GLY A 60 -15.41 5.95 -37.59
C GLY A 60 -13.90 6.17 -37.66
N GLU A 61 -13.35 6.98 -36.77
CA GLU A 61 -11.90 7.11 -36.60
C GLU A 61 -11.43 6.03 -35.61
N GLU A 62 -10.85 4.94 -36.13
CA GLU A 62 -10.30 3.86 -35.30
C GLU A 62 -8.91 4.26 -34.79
N VAL A 63 -8.84 4.81 -33.58
CA VAL A 63 -7.57 5.15 -32.93
C VAL A 63 -7.04 3.91 -32.20
N LYS A 64 -5.97 3.31 -32.74
CA LYS A 64 -5.30 2.16 -32.12
C LYS A 64 -4.34 2.62 -31.04
N CYS A 65 -4.66 2.31 -29.78
CA CYS A 65 -3.81 2.59 -28.63
C CYS A 65 -3.19 1.29 -28.09
N ALA A 66 -1.88 1.29 -27.88
CA ALA A 66 -1.22 0.24 -27.09
C ALA A 66 -1.24 0.64 -25.61
N GLY A 67 -1.69 -0.28 -24.75
CA GLY A 67 -1.71 -0.10 -23.29
C GLY A 67 -0.99 -1.25 -22.59
N LEU A 68 -0.38 -0.97 -21.45
CA LEU A 68 0.19 -1.98 -20.57
C LEU A 68 -0.75 -2.18 -19.38
N VAL A 69 -1.14 -3.43 -19.14
CA VAL A 69 -1.92 -3.79 -17.96
C VAL A 69 -0.92 -4.12 -16.85
N ASP A 70 -0.86 -3.25 -15.84
CA ASP A 70 -0.11 -3.53 -14.62
C ASP A 70 -1.06 -3.77 -13.46
N VAL A 71 -0.66 -4.66 -12.56
CA VAL A 71 -1.43 -4.96 -11.35
C VAL A 71 -1.06 -3.91 -10.30
N PRO A 72 -2.02 -3.25 -9.64
CA PRO A 72 -1.72 -2.31 -8.59
C PRO A 72 -0.81 -2.96 -7.53
N PRO A 73 0.22 -2.28 -7.01
CA PRO A 73 1.20 -2.87 -6.08
C PRO A 73 0.56 -3.39 -4.77
N VAL A 74 -0.66 -2.95 -4.44
CA VAL A 74 -1.45 -3.41 -3.28
C VAL A 74 -1.93 -4.87 -3.44
N SER A 75 -1.95 -5.41 -4.66
CA SER A 75 -2.43 -6.77 -4.94
C SER A 75 -1.32 -7.83 -4.94
N VAL A 76 -0.09 -7.47 -4.55
CA VAL A 76 1.04 -8.40 -4.39
C VAL A 76 1.43 -8.50 -2.91
N ALA A 77 1.46 -9.72 -2.39
CA ALA A 77 1.91 -10.01 -1.03
C ALA A 77 2.97 -11.12 -1.06
N SER A 78 4.07 -10.91 -0.34
CA SER A 78 5.10 -11.93 -0.13
C SER A 78 4.92 -12.54 1.25
N VAL A 79 4.83 -13.86 1.33
CA VAL A 79 4.65 -14.59 2.59
C VAL A 79 5.98 -15.24 2.97
N SER A 80 6.52 -14.87 4.13
CA SER A 80 7.74 -15.42 4.67
C SER A 80 7.54 -15.85 6.12
N LEU A 81 8.22 -16.93 6.53
CA LEU A 81 8.26 -17.33 7.93
C LEU A 81 9.44 -16.67 8.65
N PRO A 82 9.32 -16.37 9.96
CA PRO A 82 10.40 -15.83 10.76
C PRO A 82 11.49 -16.87 11.10
N ILE A 83 11.25 -18.15 10.78
CA ILE A 83 12.16 -19.27 11.07
C ILE A 83 12.55 -20.02 9.80
N ALA A 84 13.75 -20.58 9.79
CA ALA A 84 14.20 -21.46 8.71
C ALA A 84 13.55 -22.84 8.84
N GLY A 85 13.20 -23.45 7.71
CA GLY A 85 12.59 -24.77 7.68
C GLY A 85 12.52 -25.34 6.28
N TYR A 86 12.25 -26.64 6.20
CA TYR A 86 12.05 -27.36 4.94
C TYR A 86 10.57 -27.43 4.59
N VAL A 87 10.23 -27.18 3.33
CA VAL A 87 8.87 -27.36 2.82
C VAL A 87 8.57 -28.85 2.75
N LYS A 88 7.69 -29.33 3.62
CA LYS A 88 7.26 -30.74 3.68
C LYS A 88 6.33 -31.07 2.52
N SER A 89 5.39 -30.17 2.24
CA SER A 89 4.38 -30.37 1.19
C SER A 89 3.87 -29.02 0.71
N THR A 90 3.63 -28.94 -0.59
CA THR A 90 3.02 -27.79 -1.26
C THR A 90 1.68 -28.27 -1.82
N PHE A 91 0.58 -27.61 -1.46
CA PHE A 91 -0.75 -27.96 -1.97
C PHE A 91 -0.93 -27.36 -3.37
N GLU A 92 -0.50 -28.09 -4.41
CA GLU A 92 -0.78 -27.81 -5.84
C GLU A 92 -0.71 -26.33 -6.25
N LEU A 93 0.28 -25.60 -5.74
CA LEU A 93 0.48 -24.19 -6.09
C LEU A 93 1.19 -24.09 -7.43
N LEU A 94 0.38 -24.11 -8.49
CA LEU A 94 0.83 -23.67 -9.79
C LEU A 94 0.59 -22.16 -9.93
N PRO A 95 1.53 -21.42 -10.56
CA PRO A 95 1.30 -20.01 -10.90
C PRO A 95 -0.03 -19.82 -11.64
N GLY A 96 -0.84 -18.85 -11.20
CA GLY A 96 -2.15 -18.56 -11.78
C GLY A 96 -3.34 -19.32 -11.16
N LYS A 97 -3.10 -20.23 -10.20
CA LYS A 97 -4.18 -20.86 -9.43
C LYS A 97 -4.81 -19.83 -8.48
N LYS A 98 -6.16 -19.79 -8.45
CA LYS A 98 -6.90 -18.95 -7.51
C LYS A 98 -6.76 -19.50 -6.09
N VAL A 99 -6.37 -18.65 -5.14
CA VAL A 99 -6.33 -18.96 -3.72
C VAL A 99 -7.42 -18.20 -2.96
N SER A 100 -7.93 -18.79 -1.87
CA SER A 100 -8.92 -18.15 -1.00
C SER A 100 -8.32 -17.80 0.37
N LYS A 101 -8.88 -16.81 1.07
CA LYS A 101 -8.45 -16.44 2.42
C LYS A 101 -8.55 -17.66 3.35
N GLY A 102 -7.46 -17.99 4.03
CA GLY A 102 -7.37 -19.14 4.95
C GLY A 102 -6.99 -20.47 4.30
N GLN A 103 -6.73 -20.50 2.99
CA GLN A 103 -6.24 -21.70 2.32
C GLN A 103 -4.78 -21.99 2.71
N VAL A 104 -4.49 -23.22 3.11
CA VAL A 104 -3.13 -23.68 3.38
C VAL A 104 -2.36 -23.76 2.07
N LEU A 105 -1.22 -23.06 1.99
CA LEU A 105 -0.36 -23.06 0.80
C LEU A 105 0.73 -24.14 0.91
N ALA A 106 1.47 -24.13 2.02
CA ALA A 106 2.54 -25.07 2.26
C ALA A 106 2.59 -25.47 3.73
N THR A 107 3.05 -26.69 3.98
CA THR A 107 3.40 -27.17 5.31
C THR A 107 4.91 -27.18 5.45
N ILE A 108 5.42 -26.55 6.50
CA ILE A 108 6.86 -26.39 6.72
C ILE A 108 7.25 -27.11 8.01
N ASN A 109 8.35 -27.85 7.95
CA ASN A 109 8.97 -28.49 9.09
C ASN A 109 10.26 -27.76 9.44
N SER A 110 10.40 -27.30 10.69
CA SER A 110 11.60 -26.65 11.19
C SER A 110 12.13 -27.38 12.42
N LEU A 111 13.45 -27.63 12.46
CA LEU A 111 14.11 -28.18 13.65
C LEU A 111 14.12 -27.14 14.79
N ASP A 112 14.25 -25.85 14.46
CA ASP A 112 14.25 -24.77 15.43
C ASP A 112 12.91 -24.69 16.16
N TYR A 113 11.80 -24.94 15.46
CA TYR A 113 10.48 -25.01 16.07
C TYR A 113 10.36 -26.14 17.10
N ILE A 114 10.84 -27.33 16.76
CA ILE A 114 10.85 -28.49 17.67
C ILE A 114 11.71 -28.19 18.90
N GLN A 115 12.88 -27.58 18.70
CA GLN A 115 13.78 -27.19 19.78
C GLN A 115 13.12 -26.18 20.73
N MET A 116 12.43 -25.17 20.20
CA MET A 116 11.71 -24.19 21.01
C MET A 116 10.57 -24.82 21.82
N GLN A 117 9.83 -25.77 21.24
CA GLN A 117 8.81 -26.53 21.97
C GLN A 117 9.43 -27.35 23.11
N GLN A 118 10.55 -28.02 22.84
CA GLN A 118 11.27 -28.78 23.86
C GLN A 118 11.74 -27.88 25.00
N GLU A 119 12.39 -26.76 24.69
CA GLU A 119 12.87 -25.79 25.68
C GLU A 119 11.72 -25.24 26.54
N TYR A 120 10.59 -24.91 25.93
CA TYR A 120 9.39 -24.46 26.65
C TYR A 120 8.89 -25.52 27.64
N LEU A 121 8.72 -26.76 27.19
CA LEU A 121 8.23 -27.86 28.04
C LEU A 121 9.22 -28.19 29.18
N GLN A 122 10.52 -28.10 28.91
CA GLN A 122 11.56 -28.25 29.94
C GLN A 122 11.48 -27.12 30.98
N ALA A 123 11.33 -25.86 30.54
CA ALA A 123 11.20 -24.72 31.43
C ALA A 123 9.92 -24.78 32.29
N VAL A 124 8.79 -25.24 31.72
CA VAL A 124 7.54 -25.46 32.45
C VAL A 124 7.72 -26.52 33.54
N SER A 125 8.40 -27.62 33.21
CA SER A 125 8.69 -28.69 34.17
C SER A 125 9.60 -28.21 35.31
N ALA A 126 10.64 -27.45 34.98
CA ALA A 126 11.54 -26.85 35.96
C ALA A 126 10.83 -25.84 36.86
N LEU A 127 9.94 -25.01 36.30
CA LEU A 127 9.10 -24.09 37.07
C LEU A 127 8.19 -24.84 38.05
N GLY A 128 7.59 -25.95 37.62
CA GLY A 128 6.80 -26.83 38.49
C GLY A 128 7.60 -27.31 39.71
N LEU A 129 8.83 -27.78 39.50
CA LEU A 129 9.71 -28.19 40.59
C LEU A 129 10.09 -27.02 41.51
N SER A 130 10.42 -25.87 40.93
CA SER A 130 10.79 -24.66 41.68
C SER A 130 9.64 -24.14 42.56
N ASN A 131 8.40 -24.23 42.10
CA ASN A 131 7.22 -23.87 42.90
C ASN A 131 7.08 -24.77 44.15
N VAL A 132 7.31 -26.07 44.00
CA VAL A 132 7.30 -27.02 45.12
C VAL A 132 8.42 -26.70 46.11
N GLU A 133 9.63 -26.44 45.61
CA GLU A 133 10.77 -26.13 46.46
C GLU A 133 10.59 -24.81 47.22
N LYS A 134 10.06 -23.76 46.56
CA LYS A 134 9.70 -22.50 47.22
C LYS A 134 8.70 -22.73 48.35
N SER A 135 7.64 -23.50 48.10
CA SER A 135 6.64 -23.85 49.12
C SER A 135 7.29 -24.58 50.31
N ARG A 136 8.19 -25.53 50.03
CA ARG A 136 8.96 -26.24 51.07
C ARG A 136 9.82 -25.28 51.91
N GLN A 137 10.58 -24.39 51.26
CA GLN A 137 11.41 -23.41 51.98
C GLN A 137 10.57 -22.41 52.77
N GLN A 138 9.37 -22.09 52.33
CA GLN A 138 8.42 -21.24 53.05
C GLN A 138 7.96 -21.88 54.37
N VAL A 139 7.61 -23.17 54.35
CA VAL A 139 7.26 -23.92 55.57
C VAL A 139 8.45 -23.97 56.53
N LEU A 140 9.64 -24.35 56.06
CA LEU A 140 10.84 -24.44 56.91
C LEU A 140 11.25 -23.09 57.52
N ASN A 141 11.05 -21.98 56.79
CA ASN A 141 11.33 -20.65 57.32
C ASN A 141 10.30 -20.23 58.38
N ASN A 142 9.02 -20.55 58.17
CA ASN A 142 7.94 -20.28 59.13
C ASN A 142 8.11 -21.07 60.44
N GLU A 143 8.67 -22.27 60.37
CA GLU A 143 9.03 -23.08 61.55
C GLU A 143 10.35 -22.64 62.20
N GLU A 144 10.97 -21.54 61.72
CA GLU A 144 12.27 -21.02 62.17
C GLU A 144 13.46 -21.98 62.02
N VAL A 145 13.28 -23.09 61.28
CA VAL A 145 14.32 -24.09 61.00
C VAL A 145 15.19 -23.70 59.80
N GLY A 146 14.66 -22.87 58.89
CA GLY A 146 15.29 -22.51 57.61
C GLY A 146 15.91 -21.10 57.57
N SER A 147 17.05 -20.96 56.87
CA SER A 147 17.67 -19.65 56.62
C SER A 147 16.86 -18.80 55.65
N LYS A 148 16.60 -17.53 56.00
CA LYS A 148 15.92 -16.54 55.14
C LYS A 148 16.57 -16.37 53.77
N LYS A 149 17.91 -16.54 53.69
CA LYS A 149 18.67 -16.49 52.43
C LYS A 149 18.23 -17.59 51.45
N LYS A 150 17.90 -18.80 51.96
CA LYS A 150 17.47 -19.93 51.10
C LYS A 150 16.09 -19.67 50.51
N LEU A 151 15.17 -19.11 51.29
CA LEU A 151 13.86 -18.71 50.80
C LEU A 151 13.96 -17.63 49.72
N GLN A 152 14.76 -16.59 49.96
CA GLN A 152 15.00 -15.53 48.96
C GLN A 152 15.63 -16.08 47.68
N GLN A 153 16.57 -17.03 47.79
CA GLN A 153 17.15 -17.69 46.63
C GLN A 153 16.09 -18.47 45.85
N ALA A 154 15.26 -19.28 46.53
CA ALA A 154 14.19 -20.04 45.90
C ALA A 154 13.14 -19.14 45.22
N GLU A 155 12.84 -17.97 45.78
CA GLU A 155 11.98 -16.96 45.17
C GLU A 155 12.56 -16.39 43.88
N VAL A 156 13.86 -16.04 43.90
CA VAL A 156 14.56 -15.54 42.70
C VAL A 156 14.58 -16.62 41.62
N ASP A 157 14.90 -17.86 41.98
CA ASP A 157 14.94 -18.99 41.04
C ASP A 157 13.56 -19.23 40.40
N GLN A 158 12.48 -19.15 41.19
CA GLN A 158 11.11 -19.28 40.71
C GLN A 158 10.73 -18.17 39.72
N VAL A 159 11.05 -16.91 40.04
CA VAL A 159 10.78 -15.77 39.17
C VAL A 159 11.59 -15.84 37.87
N ASN A 160 12.84 -16.30 37.94
CA ASN A 160 13.70 -16.50 36.77
C ASN A 160 13.10 -17.55 35.82
N LEU A 161 12.71 -18.71 36.35
CA LEU A 161 12.06 -19.76 35.57
C LEU A 161 10.72 -19.32 35.01
N GLN A 162 9.92 -18.58 35.78
CA GLN A 162 8.65 -18.03 35.29
C GLN A 162 8.86 -17.05 34.13
N THR A 163 9.90 -16.21 34.22
CA THR A 163 10.28 -15.28 33.16
C THR A 163 10.73 -16.03 31.92
N GLN A 164 11.51 -17.10 32.09
CA GLN A 164 11.96 -17.93 30.98
C GLN A 164 10.80 -18.63 30.26
N VAL A 165 9.84 -19.19 31.02
CA VAL A 165 8.62 -19.80 30.45
C VAL A 165 7.83 -18.77 29.65
N LYS A 166 7.62 -17.55 30.19
CA LYS A 166 6.92 -16.48 29.48
C LYS A 166 7.65 -16.05 28.20
N ALA A 167 8.98 -15.89 28.27
CA ALA A 167 9.78 -15.50 27.12
C ALA A 167 9.73 -16.55 26.00
N LEU A 168 9.84 -17.84 26.36
CA LEU A 168 9.73 -18.94 25.40
C LEU A 168 8.32 -19.07 24.84
N GLY A 169 7.28 -18.85 25.66
CA GLY A 169 5.89 -18.81 25.21
C GLY A 169 5.64 -17.72 24.16
N LEU A 170 6.10 -16.49 24.42
CA LEU A 170 6.00 -15.38 23.45
C LEU A 170 6.76 -15.69 22.16
N LYS A 171 7.92 -16.35 22.25
CA LYS A 171 8.69 -16.76 21.07
C LYS A 171 7.91 -17.75 20.19
N LEU A 172 7.15 -18.67 20.80
CA LEU A 172 6.29 -19.62 20.09
C LEU A 172 5.03 -18.94 19.52
N GLU A 173 4.44 -17.99 20.24
CA GLU A 173 3.28 -17.21 19.80
C GLU A 173 3.58 -16.39 18.53
N VAL A 174 4.77 -15.77 18.45
CA VAL A 174 5.24 -15.06 17.25
C VAL A 174 5.29 -15.95 16.00
N ILE A 175 5.48 -17.26 16.18
CA ILE A 175 5.55 -18.24 15.09
C ILE A 175 4.13 -18.72 14.69
N GLY A 176 3.07 -18.22 15.34
CA GLY A 176 1.68 -18.57 15.08
C GLY A 176 1.24 -19.83 15.82
N CYS A 177 1.94 -20.19 16.90
CA CYS A 177 1.55 -21.27 17.78
C CYS A 177 0.68 -20.71 18.91
N ASP A 178 -0.64 -20.78 18.76
CA ASP A 178 -1.56 -20.52 19.88
C ASP A 178 -1.40 -21.67 20.89
N MET A 179 -1.06 -21.34 22.14
CA MET A 179 -0.97 -22.28 23.27
C MET A 179 -2.11 -22.09 24.26
#